data_AF-A0A9W8U5Y0-F1
#
_entry.id   AF-A0A9W8U5Y0-F1
#
_cell.length_a   1.000
_cell.length_b   1.000
_cell.length_c   1.000
_cell.angle_alpha   90.00
_cell.angle_beta   90.00
_cell.angle_gamma   90.00
#
_symmetry.space_group_name_H-M   'P 1'
#
loop_
_entity.id
_entity.type
_entity.pdbx_description
1 polymer ?
#
loop_
_entity_poly.entity_id
_entity_poly.type
_entity_poly.pdbx_seq_one_letter_code
_entity_poly.pdbx_strand_id
1 'polypeptide(L)'
;METHPGNAVLELENMSDTSKKSPVEDTVTAERRSLNDESIKEQAQLLGATVEEVIEAEEHSRTLDLDEAKNLAETLVHFHEHDPNFGTQSIVRLQNFLKNEALFENPDKHEEAISNIKTEISLLTINSPYAEVRAVVSNKDDPSTPAGTIRAWTIGLFFVIVQSSVNQLFSVRQPTIRLEAPVIQLLSFPLGRAWEKWMPVGEFGCFGDRVRVNPGKFTQKEHMLISIMANVSSSLPHSRYIIFTSWLKKYFDLPFAADFGFQICLALSMNLLGFGLAGLVRRFLVYPSFCIWPRSLATIALNQSLHSDSGNAGVLGPFKKIYTMSRFRFFFLSCSAMFVWFWFPNLIIKALSIFNWIAWIAPFNFTLAAITGVSKGLGFNPLPTFDWNVATYYIDPLLVPFHVTFNMFLGAVLGGITIVGMYWSNTFNTAYLPINTNTMFDNTGAKYNVSSILDNRGLLNVENIYFFAVYSAVISYAFLYHWHDIKLGFRSLIESFKKNSKISEFQDIHTKLMANYKEVPEWWYMILNVAGVAFGVAAVAGWPTNTSVGTVFFGLALALIFTIPTGIIFATTGIEVEFNVLAEFIGGAWQPGNALAASTTSRILDIFV
;
A
#
# COMPACT_ATOMS: atom_id res chain seq x y z
N MET A 1 -36.86 -70.46 55.28
CA MET A 1 -35.71 -69.57 54.99
C MET A 1 -35.71 -69.32 53.50
N GLU A 2 -36.03 -68.15 52.94
CA GLU A 2 -36.42 -66.85 53.47
C GLU A 2 -37.02 -66.08 52.26
N THR A 3 -38.28 -65.67 52.41
CA THR A 3 -38.94 -64.43 51.93
C THR A 3 -38.52 -63.74 50.61
N HIS A 4 -39.29 -64.00 49.54
CA HIS A 4 -40.30 -63.12 48.87
C HIS A 4 -40.33 -61.56 49.06
N PRO A 5 -41.03 -60.80 48.16
CA PRO A 5 -40.45 -59.76 47.28
C PRO A 5 -41.14 -58.36 47.35
N GLY A 6 -40.72 -57.42 46.50
CA GLY A 6 -41.65 -56.54 45.78
C GLY A 6 -41.68 -55.02 46.08
N ASN A 7 -42.03 -54.32 45.00
CA ASN A 7 -42.84 -53.08 44.89
C ASN A 7 -42.19 -51.69 44.81
N ALA A 8 -42.59 -51.04 43.70
CA ALA A 8 -42.66 -49.61 43.47
C ALA A 8 -43.60 -48.91 44.47
N VAL A 9 -43.29 -47.66 44.82
CA VAL A 9 -44.22 -46.70 45.43
C VAL A 9 -43.90 -45.29 44.90
N LEU A 10 -44.94 -44.67 44.32
CA LEU A 10 -45.15 -43.23 44.17
C LEU A 10 -45.75 -42.67 45.47
N GLU A 11 -45.33 -41.48 45.91
CA GLU A 11 -46.11 -40.46 46.69
C GLU A 11 -45.15 -39.31 47.06
N LEU A 12 -45.26 -38.11 46.49
CA LEU A 12 -46.17 -36.96 46.74
C LEU A 12 -45.65 -35.94 47.79
N GLU A 13 -45.49 -34.71 47.29
CA GLU A 13 -45.64 -33.38 47.92
C GLU A 13 -44.92 -33.01 49.23
N ASN A 14 -44.09 -31.95 49.14
CA ASN A 14 -44.33 -30.74 49.92
C ASN A 14 -43.76 -29.49 49.23
N MET A 15 -44.67 -28.57 48.88
CA MET A 15 -44.42 -27.19 48.48
C MET A 15 -44.01 -26.35 49.69
N SER A 16 -42.95 -25.55 49.56
CA SER A 16 -42.87 -24.14 49.98
C SER A 16 -41.40 -23.68 49.97
N ASP A 17 -41.00 -22.86 49.00
CA ASP A 17 -40.77 -21.43 49.26
C ASP A 17 -40.35 -20.74 47.95
N THR A 18 -41.34 -20.20 47.23
CA THR A 18 -41.11 -19.31 46.09
C THR A 18 -40.86 -17.89 46.60
N SER A 19 -39.59 -17.52 46.76
CA SER A 19 -39.18 -16.12 46.66
C SER A 19 -39.32 -15.68 45.21
N LYS A 20 -40.52 -15.22 44.82
CA LYS A 20 -40.78 -14.52 43.57
C LYS A 20 -39.84 -13.30 43.48
N LYS A 21 -38.76 -13.38 42.69
CA LYS A 21 -38.18 -12.17 42.10
C LYS A 21 -39.24 -11.54 41.21
N SER A 22 -39.46 -10.24 41.39
CA SER A 22 -40.52 -9.54 40.69
C SER A 22 -40.21 -9.49 39.18
N PRO A 23 -41.20 -9.61 38.28
CA PRO A 23 -41.00 -9.43 36.83
C PRO A 23 -40.52 -8.00 36.47
N VAL A 24 -40.54 -7.08 37.44
CA VAL A 24 -40.01 -5.71 37.33
C VAL A 24 -38.48 -5.69 37.46
N GLU A 25 -37.87 -6.56 38.28
CA GLU A 25 -36.39 -6.64 38.36
C GLU A 25 -35.78 -7.26 37.11
N ASP A 26 -36.41 -8.27 36.51
CA ASP A 26 -35.91 -8.87 35.26
C ASP A 26 -36.09 -7.94 34.04
N THR A 27 -37.16 -7.14 34.02
CA THR A 27 -37.35 -6.10 32.98
C THR A 27 -36.42 -4.91 33.16
N VAL A 28 -36.18 -4.44 34.39
CA VAL A 28 -35.21 -3.36 34.67
C VAL A 28 -33.76 -3.81 34.43
N THR A 29 -33.43 -5.08 34.67
CA THR A 29 -32.09 -5.63 34.39
C THR A 29 -31.89 -5.88 32.89
N ALA A 30 -32.94 -6.27 32.17
CA ALA A 30 -32.94 -6.38 30.71
C ALA A 30 -32.90 -5.01 30.03
N GLU A 31 -33.65 -4.01 30.51
CA GLU A 31 -33.61 -2.63 30.04
C GLU A 31 -32.27 -1.96 30.32
N ARG A 32 -31.67 -2.17 31.50
CA ARG A 32 -30.31 -1.68 31.80
C ARG A 32 -29.24 -2.33 30.92
N ARG A 33 -29.39 -3.63 30.59
CA ARG A 33 -28.52 -4.30 29.62
C ARG A 33 -28.71 -3.79 28.20
N SER A 34 -29.96 -3.52 27.76
CA SER A 34 -30.22 -2.98 26.44
C SER A 34 -29.80 -1.53 26.28
N LEU A 35 -29.94 -0.71 27.33
CA LEU A 35 -29.46 0.68 27.38
C LEU A 35 -27.93 0.75 27.35
N ASN A 36 -27.24 -0.14 28.07
CA ASN A 36 -25.79 -0.28 27.97
C ASN A 36 -25.36 -0.76 26.58
N ASP A 37 -26.08 -1.71 25.97
CA ASP A 37 -25.79 -2.18 24.60
C ASP A 37 -26.02 -1.09 23.53
N GLU A 38 -27.00 -0.20 23.70
CA GLU A 38 -27.19 0.95 22.80
C GLU A 38 -26.13 2.03 23.02
N SER A 39 -25.81 2.37 24.27
CA SER A 39 -24.77 3.33 24.60
C SER A 39 -23.39 2.89 24.09
N ILE A 40 -23.02 1.61 24.26
CA ILE A 40 -21.77 1.05 23.75
C ILE A 40 -21.77 1.05 22.21
N LYS A 41 -22.91 0.79 21.56
CA LYS A 41 -23.00 0.87 20.09
C LYS A 41 -22.84 2.31 19.59
N GLU A 42 -23.42 3.29 20.27
CA GLU A 42 -23.24 4.71 19.94
C GLU A 42 -21.78 5.13 20.13
N GLN A 43 -21.13 4.69 21.22
CA GLN A 43 -19.72 4.95 21.48
C GLN A 43 -18.82 4.26 20.45
N ALA A 44 -19.12 3.01 20.07
CA ALA A 44 -18.44 2.28 19.02
C ALA A 44 -18.57 2.99 17.66
N GLN A 45 -19.76 3.50 17.34
CA GLN A 45 -19.99 4.29 16.13
C GLN A 45 -19.24 5.62 16.16
N LEU A 46 -19.18 6.30 17.30
CA LEU A 46 -18.47 7.57 17.49
C LEU A 46 -16.95 7.39 17.36
N LEU A 47 -16.41 6.28 17.86
CA LEU A 47 -14.98 5.96 17.83
C LEU A 47 -14.54 5.22 16.56
N GLY A 48 -15.48 4.87 15.68
CA GLY A 48 -15.19 4.04 14.49
C GLY A 48 -14.58 2.70 14.90
N ALA A 49 -15.13 2.07 15.93
CA ALA A 49 -14.68 0.81 16.52
C ALA A 49 -15.81 -0.22 16.53
N THR A 50 -15.45 -1.49 16.70
CA THR A 50 -16.43 -2.54 16.97
C THR A 50 -16.84 -2.54 18.44
N VAL A 51 -18.01 -3.11 18.75
CA VAL A 51 -18.49 -3.25 20.14
C VAL A 51 -17.48 -4.00 21.00
N GLU A 52 -16.86 -5.05 20.46
CA GLU A 52 -15.85 -5.86 21.16
C GLU A 52 -14.59 -5.06 21.49
N GLU A 53 -14.14 -4.18 20.58
CA GLU A 53 -12.99 -3.30 20.81
C GLU A 53 -13.26 -2.25 21.88
N VAL A 54 -14.48 -1.69 21.93
CA VAL A 54 -14.86 -0.73 22.98
C VAL A 54 -14.89 -1.41 24.34
N ILE A 55 -15.40 -2.63 24.43
CA ILE A 55 -15.40 -3.41 25.67
C ILE A 55 -13.97 -3.70 26.14
N GLU A 56 -13.07 -4.13 25.24
CA GLU A 56 -11.65 -4.37 25.59
C GLU A 56 -10.96 -3.06 26.04
N ALA A 57 -11.29 -1.94 25.40
CA ALA A 57 -10.79 -0.63 25.79
C ALA A 57 -11.32 -0.16 27.14
N GLU A 58 -12.59 -0.43 27.47
CA GLU A 58 -13.18 -0.12 28.79
C GLU A 58 -12.54 -0.95 29.92
N GLU A 59 -12.21 -2.21 29.66
CA GLU A 59 -11.53 -3.05 30.66
C GLU A 59 -10.15 -2.50 30.99
N HIS A 60 -9.40 -2.04 29.98
CA HIS A 60 -8.10 -1.43 30.18
C HIS A 60 -8.19 -0.02 30.76
N SER A 61 -9.22 0.76 30.39
CA SER A 61 -9.38 2.13 30.89
C SER A 61 -9.52 2.18 32.41
N ARG A 62 -10.07 1.11 33.01
CA ARG A 62 -10.15 0.92 34.47
C ARG A 62 -8.79 0.71 35.14
N THR A 63 -7.77 0.28 34.38
CA THR A 63 -6.41 0.08 34.90
C THR A 63 -5.55 1.34 34.82
N LEU A 64 -5.97 2.34 34.04
CA LEU A 64 -5.21 3.58 33.83
C LEU A 64 -5.49 4.61 34.93
N ASP A 65 -4.42 5.15 35.51
CA ASP A 65 -4.52 6.33 36.37
C ASP A 65 -4.79 7.61 35.54
N LEU A 66 -5.28 8.66 36.18
CA LEU A 66 -5.56 9.93 35.52
C LEU A 66 -4.29 10.57 34.93
N ASP A 67 -3.18 10.51 35.66
CA ASP A 67 -1.89 11.05 35.23
C ASP A 67 -1.30 10.25 34.06
N GLU A 68 -1.45 8.93 34.07
CA GLU A 68 -1.06 8.07 32.94
C GLU A 68 -1.90 8.39 31.70
N ALA A 69 -3.21 8.52 31.86
CA ALA A 69 -4.11 8.92 30.78
C ALA A 69 -3.73 10.29 30.20
N LYS A 70 -3.34 11.25 31.05
CA LYS A 70 -2.86 12.57 30.62
C LYS A 70 -1.58 12.45 29.79
N ASN A 71 -0.58 11.71 30.26
CA ASN A 71 0.67 11.51 29.53
C ASN A 71 0.45 10.83 28.17
N LEU A 72 -0.44 9.83 28.12
CA LEU A 72 -0.80 9.16 26.87
C LEU A 72 -1.55 10.10 25.93
N ALA A 73 -2.47 10.92 26.42
CA ALA A 73 -3.17 11.92 25.61
C ALA A 73 -2.21 12.99 25.05
N GLU A 74 -1.28 13.50 25.84
CA GLU A 74 -0.24 14.43 25.37
C GLU A 74 0.61 13.82 24.26
N THR A 75 0.99 12.54 24.43
CA THR A 75 1.74 11.80 23.43
C THR A 75 0.93 11.63 22.14
N LEU A 76 -0.32 11.19 22.23
CA LEU A 76 -1.21 11.02 21.07
C LEU A 76 -1.42 12.33 20.31
N VAL A 77 -1.67 13.43 21.01
CA VAL A 77 -1.83 14.75 20.37
C VAL A 77 -0.54 15.18 19.70
N HIS A 78 0.61 15.08 20.38
CA HIS A 78 1.90 15.48 19.83
C HIS A 78 2.25 14.73 18.54
N PHE A 79 1.99 13.42 18.46
CA PHE A 79 2.30 12.60 17.29
C PHE A 79 1.28 12.71 16.15
N HIS A 80 0.00 12.99 16.44
CA HIS A 80 -1.07 12.94 15.42
C HIS A 80 -1.69 14.30 15.08
N GLU A 81 -1.29 15.42 15.70
CA GLU A 81 -1.90 16.74 15.46
C GLU A 81 -1.89 17.18 13.99
N HIS A 82 -0.83 16.86 13.24
CA HIS A 82 -0.66 17.26 11.84
C HIS A 82 -0.99 16.13 10.84
N ASP A 83 -1.51 15.00 11.32
CA ASP A 83 -1.79 13.84 10.49
C ASP A 83 -3.16 13.97 9.80
N PRO A 84 -3.22 14.08 8.46
CA PRO A 84 -4.49 14.18 7.73
C PRO A 84 -5.33 12.90 7.78
N ASN A 85 -4.73 11.76 8.13
CA ASN A 85 -5.41 10.46 8.21
C ASN A 85 -6.02 10.20 9.59
N PHE A 86 -5.68 10.99 10.61
CA PHE A 86 -6.21 10.81 11.95
C PHE A 86 -7.55 11.56 12.13
N GLY A 87 -8.45 10.99 12.93
CA GLY A 87 -9.77 11.58 13.18
C GLY A 87 -9.69 12.95 13.86
N THR A 88 -10.03 14.02 13.13
CA THR A 88 -9.95 15.40 13.65
C THR A 88 -10.79 15.58 14.92
N GLN A 89 -11.93 14.92 15.02
CA GLN A 89 -12.79 14.98 16.21
C GLN A 89 -12.13 14.38 17.46
N SER A 90 -11.37 13.29 17.30
CA SER A 90 -10.61 12.66 18.38
C SER A 90 -9.50 13.59 18.89
N ILE A 91 -8.77 14.26 17.99
CA ILE A 91 -7.74 15.25 18.37
C ILE A 91 -8.36 16.39 19.17
N VAL A 92 -9.48 16.94 18.69
CA VAL A 92 -10.17 18.04 19.40
C VAL A 92 -10.64 17.60 20.78
N ARG A 93 -11.17 16.37 20.94
CA ARG A 93 -11.54 15.83 22.26
C ARG A 93 -10.34 15.67 23.18
N LEU A 94 -9.23 15.12 22.70
CA LEU A 94 -8.00 14.97 23.48
C LEU A 94 -7.39 16.33 23.86
N GLN A 95 -7.37 17.30 22.95
CA GLN A 95 -6.92 18.66 23.25
C GLN A 95 -7.82 19.35 24.29
N ASN A 96 -9.13 19.16 24.20
CA ASN A 96 -10.07 19.69 25.18
C ASN A 96 -9.88 19.05 26.56
N PHE A 97 -9.58 17.75 26.62
CA PHE A 97 -9.23 17.05 27.85
C PHE A 97 -7.98 17.65 28.50
N LEU A 98 -6.92 17.84 27.72
CA LEU A 98 -5.65 18.38 28.21
C LEU A 98 -5.76 19.85 28.67
N LYS A 99 -6.62 20.64 28.02
CA LYS A 99 -6.84 22.06 28.37
C LYS A 99 -7.79 22.27 29.55
N ASN A 100 -8.62 21.29 29.88
CA ASN A 100 -9.64 21.44 30.91
C ASN A 100 -9.07 21.12 32.30
N GLU A 101 -8.45 22.11 32.94
CA GLU A 101 -7.85 22.00 34.27
C GLU A 101 -8.85 21.51 35.34
N ALA A 102 -10.15 21.81 35.19
CA ALA A 102 -11.20 21.39 36.11
C ALA A 102 -11.38 19.86 36.20
N LEU A 103 -11.01 19.11 35.15
CA LEU A 103 -11.04 17.64 35.15
C LEU A 103 -9.97 17.04 36.07
N PHE A 104 -8.85 17.75 36.26
CA PHE A 104 -7.75 17.31 37.11
C PHE A 104 -7.90 17.82 38.54
N GLU A 105 -8.53 18.98 38.74
CA GLU A 105 -8.77 19.57 40.06
C GLU A 105 -9.94 18.91 40.82
N ASN A 106 -11.00 18.48 40.11
CA ASN A 106 -12.17 17.84 40.71
C ASN A 106 -12.62 16.58 39.92
N PRO A 107 -11.89 15.46 40.01
CA PRO A 107 -12.19 14.24 39.25
C PRO A 107 -13.59 13.69 39.53
N ASP A 108 -14.03 13.73 40.79
CA ASP A 108 -15.29 13.15 41.26
C ASP A 108 -16.55 13.76 40.62
N LYS A 109 -16.48 15.01 40.13
CA LYS A 109 -17.61 15.68 39.46
C LYS A 109 -17.69 15.38 37.96
N HIS A 110 -16.65 14.78 37.39
CA HIS A 110 -16.50 14.55 35.96
C HIS A 110 -16.19 13.09 35.61
N GLU A 111 -16.56 12.16 36.49
CA GLU A 111 -16.25 10.72 36.38
C GLU A 111 -16.64 10.12 35.02
N GLU A 112 -17.84 10.42 34.50
CA GLU A 112 -18.31 9.93 33.21
C GLU A 112 -17.47 10.46 32.04
N ALA A 113 -17.14 11.76 32.05
CA ALA A 113 -16.33 12.37 31.00
C ALA A 113 -14.88 11.84 31.02
N ILE A 114 -14.32 11.64 32.21
CA ILE A 114 -13.00 11.03 32.40
C ILE A 114 -13.02 9.58 31.92
N SER A 115 -14.04 8.80 32.28
CA SER A 115 -14.19 7.41 31.85
C SER A 115 -14.26 7.30 30.33
N ASN A 116 -15.09 8.13 29.68
CA ASN A 116 -15.24 8.11 28.22
C ASN A 116 -13.93 8.44 27.50
N ILE A 117 -13.18 9.42 27.99
CA ILE A 117 -11.89 9.79 27.41
C ILE A 117 -10.81 8.75 27.71
N LYS A 118 -10.79 8.17 28.92
CA LYS A 118 -9.89 7.05 29.23
C LYS A 118 -10.15 5.85 28.33
N THR A 119 -11.40 5.55 28.00
CA THR A 119 -11.76 4.51 27.03
C THR A 119 -11.28 4.86 25.62
N GLU A 120 -11.43 6.11 25.18
CA GLU A 120 -10.89 6.56 23.89
C GLU A 120 -9.35 6.45 23.85
N ILE A 121 -8.64 6.91 24.89
CA ILE A 121 -7.18 6.78 25.00
C ILE A 121 -6.77 5.31 25.01
N SER A 122 -7.49 4.45 25.73
CA SER A 122 -7.23 3.01 25.81
C SER A 122 -7.39 2.34 24.44
N LEU A 123 -8.45 2.69 23.71
CA LEU A 123 -8.68 2.18 22.36
C LEU A 123 -7.53 2.56 21.42
N LEU A 124 -7.06 3.82 21.48
CA LEU A 124 -5.99 4.34 20.63
C LEU A 124 -4.59 3.84 21.00
N THR A 125 -4.42 3.19 22.17
CA THR A 125 -3.12 2.72 22.67
C THR A 125 -2.97 1.21 22.67
N ILE A 126 -4.04 0.47 22.95
CA ILE A 126 -4.08 -1.01 22.89
C ILE A 126 -4.25 -1.50 21.46
N ASN A 127 -4.94 -0.73 20.63
CA ASN A 127 -5.18 -1.03 19.24
C ASN A 127 -4.62 0.09 18.36
N SER A 128 -4.64 -0.10 17.05
CA SER A 128 -4.16 0.94 16.13
C SER A 128 -5.00 2.22 16.27
N PRO A 129 -4.38 3.41 16.26
CA PRO A 129 -5.13 4.67 16.28
C PRO A 129 -6.06 4.82 15.06
N TYR A 130 -5.71 4.22 13.93
CA TYR A 130 -6.46 4.32 12.67
C TYR A 130 -7.53 3.24 12.57
N ALA A 131 -8.78 3.65 12.36
CA ALA A 131 -9.91 2.73 12.24
C ALA A 131 -9.75 1.76 11.05
N GLU A 132 -9.18 2.23 9.94
CA GLU A 132 -8.91 1.42 8.75
C GLU A 132 -7.92 0.29 9.03
N VAL A 133 -6.92 0.55 9.87
CA VAL A 133 -5.94 -0.44 10.29
C VAL A 133 -6.57 -1.43 11.26
N ARG A 134 -7.33 -0.96 12.27
CA ARG A 134 -8.04 -1.82 13.23
C ARG A 134 -9.01 -2.80 12.55
N ALA A 135 -9.70 -2.34 11.50
CA ALA A 135 -10.65 -3.15 10.76
C ALA A 135 -10.01 -4.34 10.02
N VAL A 136 -8.70 -4.29 9.80
CA VAL A 136 -7.98 -5.19 8.89
C VAL A 136 -6.88 -5.99 9.59
N VAL A 137 -6.20 -5.37 10.55
CA VAL A 137 -5.01 -5.89 11.22
C VAL A 137 -5.35 -6.22 12.67
N SER A 138 -5.04 -7.44 13.09
CA SER A 138 -5.24 -7.84 14.48
C SER A 138 -4.20 -7.19 15.40
N ASN A 139 -4.63 -6.79 16.60
CA ASN A 139 -3.78 -6.35 17.71
C ASN A 139 -3.16 -7.53 18.50
N LYS A 140 -3.31 -8.77 18.04
CA LYS A 140 -2.83 -9.99 18.71
C LYS A 140 -1.93 -10.78 17.77
N ASP A 141 -0.84 -11.31 18.31
CA ASP A 141 0.12 -12.13 17.57
C ASP A 141 0.59 -13.34 18.41
N ASP A 142 0.79 -14.47 17.74
CA ASP A 142 1.36 -15.69 18.33
C ASP A 142 2.77 -15.95 17.77
N PRO A 143 3.84 -15.69 18.55
CA PRO A 143 5.22 -15.89 18.13
C PRO A 143 5.60 -17.35 17.81
N SER A 144 4.82 -18.34 18.26
CA SER A 144 5.12 -19.76 18.06
C SER A 144 4.70 -20.28 16.67
N THR A 145 3.83 -19.55 15.97
CA THR A 145 3.32 -19.93 14.66
C THR A 145 4.43 -19.83 13.58
N PRO A 146 4.73 -20.92 12.83
CA PRO A 146 5.78 -20.91 11.82
C PRO A 146 5.38 -20.08 10.59
N ALA A 147 6.32 -19.29 10.07
CA ALA A 147 6.14 -18.49 8.84
C ALA A 147 6.95 -19.04 7.66
N GLY A 148 8.26 -19.25 7.85
CA GLY A 148 9.21 -19.65 6.81
C GLY A 148 9.29 -21.16 6.59
N THR A 149 8.25 -21.77 6.04
CA THR A 149 8.16 -23.24 5.86
C THR A 149 8.50 -23.63 4.41
N ILE A 150 8.90 -24.90 4.18
CA ILE A 150 9.17 -25.40 2.81
C ILE A 150 7.94 -25.19 1.91
N ARG A 151 6.73 -25.41 2.46
CA ARG A 151 5.46 -25.16 1.78
C ARG A 151 5.36 -23.72 1.28
N ALA A 152 5.59 -22.73 2.16
CA ALA A 152 5.50 -21.32 1.81
C ALA A 152 6.52 -20.94 0.72
N TRP A 153 7.79 -21.37 0.86
CA TRP A 153 8.84 -21.10 -0.12
C TRP A 153 8.55 -21.74 -1.48
N THR A 154 8.08 -22.99 -1.50
CA THR A 154 7.82 -23.72 -2.76
C THR A 154 6.66 -23.07 -3.54
N ILE A 155 5.54 -22.79 -2.86
CA ILE A 155 4.38 -22.16 -3.48
C ILE A 155 4.69 -20.72 -3.88
N GLY A 156 5.38 -19.96 -3.01
CA GLY A 156 5.78 -18.58 -3.27
C GLY A 156 6.71 -18.46 -4.47
N LEU A 157 7.81 -19.22 -4.52
CA LEU A 157 8.75 -19.20 -5.66
C LEU A 157 8.09 -19.61 -6.98
N PHE A 158 7.21 -20.62 -6.94
CA PHE A 158 6.45 -21.03 -8.12
C PHE A 158 5.62 -19.86 -8.69
N PHE A 159 4.86 -19.16 -7.83
CA PHE A 159 4.06 -18.04 -8.29
C PHE A 159 4.89 -16.83 -8.70
N VAL A 160 6.04 -16.56 -8.06
CA VAL A 160 6.98 -15.52 -8.50
C VAL A 160 7.39 -15.74 -9.96
N ILE A 161 7.79 -16.97 -10.32
CA ILE A 161 8.19 -17.31 -11.70
C ILE A 161 7.03 -17.10 -12.67
N VAL A 162 5.84 -17.62 -12.33
CA VAL A 162 4.65 -17.52 -13.19
C VAL A 162 4.23 -16.06 -13.36
N GLN A 163 4.12 -15.31 -12.27
CA GLN A 163 3.65 -13.94 -12.24
C GLN A 163 4.60 -13.01 -12.99
N SER A 164 5.91 -13.07 -12.73
CA SER A 164 6.89 -12.26 -13.45
C SER A 164 6.87 -12.56 -14.96
N SER A 165 6.72 -13.84 -15.35
CA SER A 165 6.65 -14.23 -16.77
C SER A 165 5.41 -13.67 -17.46
N VAL A 166 4.24 -13.78 -16.82
CA VAL A 166 2.97 -13.26 -17.33
C VAL A 166 3.01 -11.74 -17.44
N ASN A 167 3.46 -11.05 -16.39
CA ASN A 167 3.54 -9.59 -16.37
C ASN A 167 4.50 -9.09 -17.45
N GLN A 168 5.67 -9.72 -17.60
CA GLN A 168 6.64 -9.35 -18.62
C GLN A 168 6.07 -9.54 -20.04
N LEU A 169 5.36 -10.63 -20.29
CA LEU A 169 4.74 -10.93 -21.58
C LEU A 169 3.69 -9.86 -21.98
N PHE A 170 2.85 -9.44 -21.04
CA PHE A 170 1.80 -8.44 -21.29
C PHE A 170 2.30 -6.99 -21.20
N SER A 171 3.55 -6.76 -20.79
CA SER A 171 4.12 -5.42 -20.57
C SER A 171 4.17 -4.52 -21.82
N VAL A 172 4.12 -5.11 -23.03
CA VAL A 172 4.15 -4.39 -24.32
C VAL A 172 2.73 -4.06 -24.82
N ARG A 173 1.70 -4.62 -24.19
CA ARG A 173 0.29 -4.38 -24.56
C ARG A 173 -0.20 -3.05 -23.96
N GLN A 174 -1.04 -2.34 -24.71
CA GLN A 174 -1.77 -1.16 -24.24
C GLN A 174 -3.29 -1.37 -24.41
N PRO A 175 -4.11 -1.28 -23.34
CA PRO A 175 -3.70 -1.17 -21.93
C PRO A 175 -2.98 -2.44 -21.45
N THR A 176 -2.03 -2.24 -20.55
CA THR A 176 -1.22 -3.34 -19.98
C THR A 176 -2.09 -4.20 -19.08
N ILE A 177 -1.98 -5.52 -19.21
CA ILE A 177 -2.60 -6.47 -18.28
C ILE A 177 -1.54 -6.83 -17.24
N ARG A 178 -1.89 -6.71 -15.95
CA ARG A 178 -1.02 -7.09 -14.85
C ARG A 178 -1.73 -8.10 -13.96
N LEU A 179 -0.98 -9.11 -13.54
CA LEU A 179 -1.35 -10.04 -12.49
C LEU A 179 -0.79 -9.49 -11.17
N GLU A 180 -1.67 -9.16 -10.25
CA GLU A 180 -1.32 -8.55 -8.95
C GLU A 180 -1.28 -9.57 -7.81
N ALA A 181 -0.61 -9.20 -6.72
CA ALA A 181 -0.44 -10.03 -5.53
C ALA A 181 -1.75 -10.59 -4.93
N PRO A 182 -2.88 -9.84 -4.85
CA PRO A 182 -4.13 -10.37 -4.30
C PRO A 182 -4.68 -11.58 -5.07
N VAL A 183 -4.46 -11.65 -6.40
CA VAL A 183 -4.88 -12.79 -7.20
C VAL A 183 -4.05 -14.02 -6.86
N ILE A 184 -2.73 -13.85 -6.70
CA ILE A 184 -1.84 -14.92 -6.28
C ILE A 184 -2.19 -15.41 -4.88
N GLN A 185 -2.47 -14.50 -3.96
CA GLN A 185 -2.92 -14.82 -2.61
C GLN A 185 -4.19 -15.69 -2.62
N LEU A 186 -5.17 -15.35 -3.44
CA LEU A 186 -6.38 -16.17 -3.57
C LEU A 186 -6.07 -17.58 -4.12
N LEU A 187 -5.18 -17.68 -5.10
CA LEU A 187 -4.78 -18.95 -5.71
C LEU A 187 -3.88 -19.80 -4.80
N SER A 188 -3.07 -19.17 -3.94
CA SER A 188 -2.21 -19.87 -3.01
C SER A 188 -2.96 -20.51 -1.85
N PHE A 189 -4.12 -19.97 -1.46
CA PHE A 189 -4.93 -20.55 -0.38
C PHE A 189 -5.36 -22.01 -0.62
N PRO A 190 -6.04 -22.37 -1.74
CA PRO A 190 -6.40 -23.76 -2.00
C PRO A 190 -5.18 -24.67 -2.17
N LEU A 191 -4.07 -24.17 -2.73
CA LEU A 191 -2.82 -24.93 -2.85
C LEU A 191 -2.17 -25.19 -1.48
N GLY A 192 -2.18 -24.21 -0.57
CA GLY A 192 -1.69 -24.35 0.79
C GLY A 192 -2.50 -25.37 1.60
N ARG A 193 -3.84 -25.34 1.47
CA ARG A 193 -4.75 -26.31 2.08
C ARG A 193 -4.64 -27.71 1.45
N ALA A 194 -4.38 -27.80 0.14
CA ALA A 194 -4.11 -29.06 -0.53
C ALA A 194 -2.77 -29.66 -0.05
N TRP A 195 -1.73 -28.84 0.09
CA TRP A 195 -0.44 -29.28 0.63
C TRP A 195 -0.56 -29.78 2.07
N GLU A 196 -1.31 -29.07 2.91
CA GLU A 196 -1.63 -29.51 4.28
C GLU A 196 -2.23 -30.92 4.29
N LYS A 197 -3.15 -31.22 3.36
CA LYS A 197 -3.88 -32.49 3.31
C LYS A 197 -3.11 -33.63 2.65
N TRP A 198 -2.29 -33.33 1.63
CA TRP A 198 -1.69 -34.35 0.76
C TRP A 198 -0.23 -34.67 1.09
N MET A 199 0.51 -33.74 1.71
CA MET A 199 1.93 -33.95 1.96
C MET A 199 2.19 -34.68 3.29
N PRO A 200 3.16 -35.61 3.32
CA PRO A 200 3.46 -36.38 4.52
C PRO A 200 3.99 -35.49 5.64
N VAL A 201 3.54 -35.77 6.86
CA VAL A 201 4.07 -35.16 8.08
C VAL A 201 5.38 -35.86 8.43
N GLY A 202 6.49 -35.31 7.93
CA GLY A 202 7.84 -35.85 8.14
C GLY A 202 8.85 -34.75 8.45
N GLU A 203 9.78 -35.06 9.36
CA GLU A 203 10.98 -34.27 9.63
C GLU A 203 12.13 -34.81 8.77
N PHE A 204 12.71 -33.96 7.92
CA PHE A 204 13.90 -34.27 7.16
C PHE A 204 15.06 -33.44 7.71
N GLY A 205 16.19 -34.09 7.97
CA GLY A 205 17.41 -33.38 8.35
C GLY A 205 18.04 -32.73 7.12
N CYS A 206 18.09 -31.40 7.09
CA CYS A 206 18.80 -30.63 6.07
C CYS A 206 19.75 -29.66 6.76
N PHE A 207 21.04 -29.69 6.41
CA PHE A 207 22.07 -28.77 6.92
C PHE A 207 22.18 -28.65 8.46
N GLY A 208 21.90 -29.74 9.19
CA GLY A 208 21.98 -29.76 10.66
C GLY A 208 20.69 -29.38 11.38
N ASP A 209 19.69 -28.84 10.66
CA ASP A 209 18.37 -28.52 11.19
C ASP A 209 17.31 -29.56 10.79
N ARG A 210 16.37 -29.82 11.69
CA ARG A 210 15.20 -30.68 11.42
C ARG A 210 14.13 -29.85 10.73
N VAL A 211 13.97 -30.02 9.42
CA VAL A 211 12.99 -29.27 8.64
C VAL A 211 11.74 -30.11 8.43
N ARG A 212 10.58 -29.58 8.83
CA ARG A 212 9.27 -30.22 8.61
C ARG A 212 8.77 -29.91 7.22
N VAL A 213 8.54 -30.94 6.41
CA VAL A 213 7.95 -30.79 5.05
C VAL A 213 6.48 -30.38 5.10
N ASN A 214 5.76 -30.89 6.10
CA ASN A 214 4.41 -30.45 6.43
C ASN A 214 4.37 -30.03 7.91
N PRO A 215 4.34 -28.73 8.21
CA PRO A 215 4.31 -28.21 9.58
C PRO A 215 2.93 -28.32 10.22
N GLY A 216 1.91 -28.80 9.49
CA GLY A 216 0.52 -28.91 9.94
C GLY A 216 -0.40 -27.93 9.22
N LYS A 217 -1.35 -27.35 9.98
CA LYS A 217 -2.37 -26.44 9.44
C LYS A 217 -1.74 -25.31 8.62
N PHE A 218 -2.35 -24.94 7.50
CA PHE A 218 -1.92 -23.78 6.73
C PHE A 218 -2.21 -22.50 7.51
N THR A 219 -1.15 -21.78 7.90
CA THR A 219 -1.25 -20.61 8.78
C THR A 219 -1.37 -19.32 8.00
N GLN A 220 -1.90 -18.27 8.64
CA GLN A 220 -1.96 -16.94 8.06
C GLN A 220 -0.57 -16.36 7.76
N LYS A 221 0.44 -16.69 8.57
CA LYS A 221 1.83 -16.22 8.41
C LYS A 221 2.51 -16.83 7.17
N GLU A 222 2.37 -18.14 6.97
CA GLU A 222 2.85 -18.79 5.73
C GLU A 222 2.17 -18.20 4.49
N HIS A 223 0.87 -17.94 4.59
CA HIS A 223 0.11 -17.35 3.50
C HIS A 223 0.57 -15.92 3.19
N MET A 224 0.81 -15.13 4.23
CA MET A 224 1.32 -13.76 4.08
C MET A 224 2.70 -13.75 3.43
N LEU A 225 3.58 -14.69 3.80
CA LEU A 225 4.91 -14.81 3.19
C LEU A 225 4.81 -15.07 1.68
N ILE A 226 3.91 -15.96 1.24
CA ILE A 226 3.63 -16.19 -0.18
C ILE A 226 3.16 -14.90 -0.87
N SER A 227 2.25 -14.16 -0.24
CA SER A 227 1.73 -12.88 -0.77
C SER A 227 2.81 -11.81 -0.89
N ILE A 228 3.74 -11.73 0.07
CA ILE A 228 4.88 -10.81 0.02
C ILE A 228 5.80 -11.16 -1.16
N MET A 229 6.09 -12.45 -1.37
CA MET A 229 6.88 -12.90 -2.53
C MET A 229 6.19 -12.54 -3.86
N ALA A 230 4.87 -12.73 -3.94
CA ALA A 230 4.08 -12.35 -5.11
C ALA A 230 4.05 -10.83 -5.36
N ASN A 231 4.01 -10.02 -4.30
CA ASN A 231 4.06 -8.57 -4.40
C ASN A 231 5.38 -8.10 -5.04
N VAL A 232 6.50 -8.67 -4.60
CA VAL A 232 7.82 -8.41 -5.18
C VAL A 232 7.87 -8.70 -6.68
N SER A 233 7.18 -9.74 -7.16
CA SER A 233 7.11 -10.08 -8.60
C SER A 233 6.06 -9.31 -9.40
N SER A 234 5.26 -8.45 -8.76
CA SER A 234 4.20 -7.67 -9.43
C SER A 234 4.78 -6.52 -10.25
N SER A 235 5.83 -5.87 -9.73
CA SER A 235 6.56 -4.83 -10.46
C SER A 235 7.62 -5.44 -11.38
N LEU A 236 7.74 -4.90 -12.59
CA LEU A 236 8.76 -5.32 -13.55
C LEU A 236 9.98 -4.41 -13.42
N PRO A 237 11.20 -4.95 -13.52
CA PRO A 237 12.41 -4.14 -13.43
C PRO A 237 12.44 -3.00 -14.45
N HIS A 238 12.75 -1.79 -14.00
CA HIS A 238 12.90 -0.61 -14.87
C HIS A 238 14.01 -0.78 -15.92
N SER A 239 14.96 -1.69 -15.68
CA SER A 239 16.00 -2.08 -16.64
C SER A 239 15.44 -2.46 -18.01
N ARG A 240 14.22 -3.00 -18.08
CA ARG A 240 13.52 -3.32 -19.33
C ARG A 240 13.41 -2.10 -20.26
N TYR A 241 13.15 -0.91 -19.74
CA TYR A 241 13.06 0.30 -20.55
C TYR A 241 14.41 0.69 -21.14
N ILE A 242 15.50 0.58 -20.36
CA ILE A 242 16.86 0.78 -20.87
C ILE A 242 17.16 -0.23 -21.98
N ILE A 243 16.85 -1.51 -21.75
CA ILE A 243 17.13 -2.58 -22.70
C ILE A 243 16.36 -2.34 -24.01
N PHE A 244 15.06 -2.07 -23.94
CA PHE A 244 14.24 -1.82 -25.14
C PHE A 244 14.67 -0.57 -25.90
N THR A 245 14.94 0.52 -25.19
CA THR A 245 15.33 1.79 -25.84
C THR A 245 16.73 1.66 -26.46
N SER A 246 17.65 0.96 -25.79
CA SER A 246 19.01 0.75 -26.31
C SER A 246 19.02 -0.20 -27.51
N TRP A 247 18.25 -1.29 -27.47
CA TRP A 247 18.30 -2.34 -28.48
C TRP A 247 17.48 -2.05 -29.75
N LEU A 248 16.33 -1.38 -29.64
CA LEU A 248 15.43 -1.22 -30.78
C LEU A 248 15.99 -0.26 -31.84
N LYS A 249 15.96 -0.69 -33.10
CA LYS A 249 16.33 0.11 -34.30
C LYS A 249 15.69 1.48 -34.41
N LYS A 250 14.48 1.62 -33.88
CA LYS A 250 13.72 2.88 -33.88
C LYS A 250 14.33 3.93 -32.94
N TYR A 251 15.11 3.49 -31.95
CA TYR A 251 15.70 4.33 -30.91
C TYR A 251 17.23 4.38 -31.11
N PHE A 252 18.02 3.69 -30.26
CA PHE A 252 19.49 3.79 -30.29
C PHE A 252 20.20 2.70 -31.11
N ASP A 253 19.54 1.60 -31.47
CA ASP A 253 20.10 0.48 -32.27
C ASP A 253 21.47 -0.06 -31.78
N LEU A 254 21.61 -0.23 -30.46
CA LEU A 254 22.85 -0.68 -29.83
C LEU A 254 22.82 -2.21 -29.62
N PRO A 255 23.64 -2.97 -30.37
CA PRO A 255 23.56 -4.43 -30.36
C PRO A 255 24.00 -5.05 -29.02
N PHE A 256 24.85 -4.37 -28.24
CA PHE A 256 25.32 -4.88 -26.95
C PHE A 256 24.18 -5.03 -25.93
N ALA A 257 23.09 -4.26 -26.06
CA ALA A 257 21.94 -4.35 -25.16
C ALA A 257 21.16 -5.68 -25.29
N ALA A 258 21.40 -6.44 -26.37
CA ALA A 258 20.87 -7.79 -26.54
C ALA A 258 21.60 -8.85 -25.71
N ASP A 259 22.81 -8.53 -25.20
CA ASP A 259 23.61 -9.49 -24.45
C ASP A 259 22.94 -9.86 -23.13
N PHE A 260 22.81 -11.15 -22.88
CA PHE A 260 22.16 -11.70 -21.70
C PHE A 260 22.91 -11.31 -20.42
N GLY A 261 24.25 -11.26 -20.47
CA GLY A 261 25.07 -10.84 -19.33
C GLY A 261 24.77 -9.41 -18.90
N PHE A 262 24.63 -8.49 -19.87
CA PHE A 262 24.28 -7.09 -19.62
C PHE A 262 22.89 -6.97 -18.99
N GLN A 263 21.90 -7.67 -19.52
CA GLN A 263 20.51 -7.63 -19.02
C GLN A 263 20.41 -8.13 -17.58
N ILE A 264 21.09 -9.24 -17.24
CA ILE A 264 21.14 -9.77 -15.88
C ILE A 264 21.86 -8.82 -14.94
N CYS A 265 23.05 -8.35 -15.30
CA CYS A 265 23.83 -7.46 -14.42
C CYS A 265 23.04 -6.19 -14.13
N LEU A 266 22.42 -5.61 -15.16
CA LEU A 266 21.58 -4.43 -15.00
C LEU A 266 20.37 -4.75 -14.12
N ALA A 267 19.57 -5.77 -14.43
CA ALA A 267 18.37 -6.11 -13.64
C ALA A 267 18.68 -6.48 -12.18
N LEU A 268 19.77 -7.20 -11.91
CA LEU A 268 20.19 -7.55 -10.55
C LEU A 268 20.72 -6.34 -9.81
N SER A 269 21.54 -5.51 -10.45
CA SER A 269 22.00 -4.24 -9.87
C SER A 269 20.82 -3.44 -9.37
N MET A 270 19.80 -3.33 -10.23
CA MET A 270 18.61 -2.57 -9.92
C MET A 270 17.86 -3.14 -8.71
N ASN A 271 17.34 -4.36 -8.80
CA ASN A 271 16.52 -4.89 -7.71
C ASN A 271 17.28 -4.99 -6.37
N LEU A 272 18.57 -5.35 -6.38
CA LEU A 272 19.36 -5.48 -5.15
C LEU A 272 19.63 -4.13 -4.48
N LEU A 273 19.85 -3.07 -5.26
CA LEU A 273 19.97 -1.70 -4.75
C LEU A 273 18.67 -1.23 -4.08
N GLY A 274 17.53 -1.46 -4.73
CA GLY A 274 16.22 -1.13 -4.17
C GLY A 274 15.93 -1.85 -2.85
N PHE A 275 16.05 -3.19 -2.81
CA PHE A 275 15.82 -3.98 -1.59
C PHE A 275 16.82 -3.66 -0.48
N GLY A 276 18.08 -3.43 -0.86
CA GLY A 276 19.11 -3.01 0.09
C GLY A 276 18.75 -1.67 0.73
N LEU A 277 18.40 -0.66 -0.07
CA LEU A 277 18.08 0.66 0.46
C LEU A 277 16.78 0.66 1.29
N ALA A 278 15.73 0.00 0.79
CA ALA A 278 14.45 -0.15 1.50
C ALA A 278 14.64 -0.74 2.92
N GLY A 279 15.52 -1.73 3.06
CA GLY A 279 15.85 -2.30 4.37
C GLY A 279 16.61 -1.35 5.30
N LEU A 280 17.48 -0.49 4.76
CA LEU A 280 18.19 0.54 5.55
C LEU A 280 17.26 1.67 6.01
N VAL A 281 16.26 2.02 5.21
CA VAL A 281 15.29 3.08 5.55
C VAL A 281 14.08 2.57 6.33
N ARG A 282 13.99 1.27 6.64
CA ARG A 282 12.83 0.67 7.35
C ARG A 282 12.45 1.42 8.62
N ARG A 283 13.44 1.99 9.30
CA ARG A 283 13.20 2.74 10.54
C ARG A 283 12.35 3.99 10.34
N PHE A 284 12.50 4.63 9.19
CA PHE A 284 11.77 5.85 8.83
C PHE A 284 10.41 5.57 8.23
N LEU A 285 10.19 4.37 7.70
CA LEU A 285 9.04 4.03 6.86
C LEU A 285 8.12 2.95 7.43
N VAL A 286 8.57 2.20 8.45
CA VAL A 286 7.84 1.05 9.02
C VAL A 286 7.45 1.28 10.48
N TYR A 287 8.35 1.75 11.34
CA TYR A 287 8.04 1.94 12.77
C TYR A 287 7.14 3.15 13.08
N PRO A 288 7.20 4.28 12.34
CA PRO A 288 6.30 5.39 12.63
C PRO A 288 4.84 5.02 12.38
N SER A 289 3.96 5.27 13.36
CA SER A 289 2.56 4.88 13.32
C SER A 289 1.77 5.52 12.17
N PHE A 290 2.15 6.72 11.73
CA PHE A 290 1.48 7.43 10.62
C PHE A 290 1.75 6.79 9.24
N CYS A 291 2.70 5.88 9.12
CA CYS A 291 2.95 5.13 7.88
C CYS A 291 1.93 3.96 7.75
N ILE A 292 0.74 4.26 7.23
CA ILE A 292 -0.40 3.32 7.17
C ILE A 292 -0.25 2.26 6.06
N TRP A 293 0.38 2.61 4.95
CA TRP A 293 0.51 1.78 3.74
C TRP A 293 -0.83 1.24 3.19
N PRO A 294 -1.74 2.11 2.68
CA PRO A 294 -3.10 1.71 2.28
C PRO A 294 -3.18 0.53 1.30
N ARG A 295 -2.25 0.45 0.34
CA ARG A 295 -2.19 -0.67 -0.63
C ARG A 295 -1.88 -2.01 0.04
N SER A 296 -1.05 -2.02 1.09
CA SER A 296 -0.72 -3.22 1.85
C SER A 296 -1.90 -3.71 2.67
N LEU A 297 -2.75 -2.80 3.18
CA LEU A 297 -3.96 -3.15 3.93
C LEU A 297 -4.90 -4.05 3.13
N ALA A 298 -5.05 -3.84 1.82
CA ALA A 298 -5.91 -4.70 1.01
C ALA A 298 -5.42 -6.16 0.96
N THR A 299 -4.10 -6.37 0.91
CA THR A 299 -3.48 -7.70 0.96
C THR A 299 -3.69 -8.34 2.33
N ILE A 300 -3.59 -7.55 3.41
CA ILE A 300 -3.81 -8.03 4.77
C ILE A 300 -5.30 -8.39 4.98
N ALA A 301 -6.22 -7.54 4.52
CA ALA A 301 -7.66 -7.76 4.60
C ALA A 301 -8.09 -9.03 3.89
N LEU A 302 -7.54 -9.27 2.69
CA LEU A 302 -7.79 -10.51 1.97
C LEU A 302 -7.25 -11.72 2.77
N ASN A 303 -6.04 -11.63 3.32
CA ASN A 303 -5.48 -12.72 4.14
C ASN A 303 -6.35 -13.05 5.35
N GLN A 304 -6.73 -12.01 6.09
CA GLN A 304 -7.58 -12.13 7.26
C GLN A 304 -8.92 -12.76 6.88
N SER A 305 -9.54 -12.31 5.77
CA SER A 305 -10.83 -12.83 5.32
C SER A 305 -10.80 -14.32 4.92
N LEU A 306 -9.65 -14.82 4.46
CA LEU A 306 -9.48 -16.21 4.03
C LEU A 306 -9.21 -17.16 5.21
N HIS A 307 -8.61 -16.67 6.29
CA HIS A 307 -8.27 -17.46 7.49
C HIS A 307 -9.21 -17.20 8.68
N SER A 308 -10.07 -16.18 8.63
CA SER A 308 -11.02 -15.89 9.69
C SER A 308 -12.22 -16.84 9.61
N ASP A 309 -12.37 -17.69 10.64
CA ASP A 309 -13.57 -18.52 10.86
C ASP A 309 -14.73 -17.72 11.48
N SER A 310 -14.58 -16.40 11.66
CA SER A 310 -15.63 -15.55 12.21
C SER A 310 -16.86 -15.62 11.31
N GLY A 311 -17.99 -15.99 11.93
CA GLY A 311 -19.25 -16.26 11.24
C GLY A 311 -19.69 -15.11 10.32
N ASN A 312 -20.65 -15.39 9.45
CA ASN A 312 -21.26 -14.38 8.57
C ASN A 312 -22.06 -13.36 9.39
N ALA A 313 -21.37 -12.48 10.12
CA ALA A 313 -21.99 -11.35 10.79
C ALA A 313 -22.66 -10.49 9.72
N GLY A 314 -23.94 -10.17 9.94
CA GLY A 314 -24.69 -9.33 9.00
C GLY A 314 -24.07 -7.94 8.97
N VAL A 315 -23.61 -7.51 7.79
CA VAL A 315 -23.03 -6.17 7.62
C VAL A 315 -24.13 -5.22 7.14
N LEU A 316 -24.26 -4.07 7.77
CA LEU A 316 -25.14 -3.01 7.26
C LEU A 316 -24.54 -2.45 5.98
N GLY A 317 -25.18 -2.70 4.84
CA GLY A 317 -24.76 -2.14 3.56
C GLY A 317 -25.52 -0.86 3.20
N PRO A 318 -25.35 -0.40 1.96
CA PRO A 318 -26.02 0.80 1.47
C PRO A 318 -27.53 0.72 1.68
N PHE A 319 -28.16 1.85 1.98
CA PHE A 319 -29.60 1.96 2.24
C PHE A 319 -30.09 1.20 3.49
N LYS A 320 -29.24 1.06 4.51
CA LYS A 320 -29.56 0.39 5.80
C LYS A 320 -30.01 -1.07 5.66
N LYS A 321 -29.62 -1.75 4.57
CA LYS A 321 -29.97 -3.16 4.35
C LYS A 321 -28.87 -4.05 4.92
N ILE A 322 -29.23 -5.02 5.75
CA ILE A 322 -28.28 -5.98 6.31
C ILE A 322 -27.98 -7.05 5.26
N TYR A 323 -26.71 -7.17 4.86
CA TYR A 323 -26.21 -8.21 3.96
C TYR A 323 -25.69 -9.38 4.79
N THR A 324 -26.29 -10.55 4.59
CA THR A 324 -25.94 -11.80 5.28
C THR A 324 -25.24 -12.81 4.36
N MET A 325 -24.94 -12.41 3.11
CA MET A 325 -24.28 -13.30 2.15
C MET A 325 -22.83 -13.54 2.57
N SER A 326 -22.39 -14.81 2.53
CA SER A 326 -21.00 -15.16 2.83
C SER A 326 -20.01 -14.48 1.88
N ARG A 327 -18.86 -14.07 2.40
CA ARG A 327 -17.78 -13.42 1.65
C ARG A 327 -17.38 -14.19 0.38
N PHE A 328 -17.23 -15.52 0.46
CA PHE A 328 -16.90 -16.35 -0.71
C PHE A 328 -17.99 -16.36 -1.79
N ARG A 329 -19.28 -16.42 -1.42
CA ARG A 329 -20.38 -16.34 -2.40
C ARG A 329 -20.41 -14.99 -3.11
N PHE A 330 -20.18 -13.91 -2.35
CA PHE A 330 -20.06 -12.57 -2.95
C PHE A 330 -18.89 -12.51 -3.93
N PHE A 331 -17.73 -13.03 -3.53
CA PHE A 331 -16.55 -13.09 -4.38
C PHE A 331 -16.82 -13.81 -5.71
N PHE A 332 -17.36 -15.04 -5.67
CA PHE A 332 -17.62 -15.80 -6.91
C PHE A 332 -18.69 -15.15 -7.80
N LEU A 333 -19.72 -14.54 -7.19
CA LEU A 333 -20.73 -13.80 -7.95
C LEU A 333 -20.13 -12.59 -8.66
N SER A 334 -19.38 -11.76 -7.94
CA SER A 334 -18.72 -10.57 -8.49
C SER A 334 -17.65 -10.94 -9.51
N CYS A 335 -16.86 -11.99 -9.26
CA CYS A 335 -15.88 -12.52 -10.20
C CYS A 335 -16.53 -13.01 -11.49
N SER A 336 -17.66 -13.72 -11.40
CA SER A 336 -18.38 -14.21 -12.58
C SER A 336 -19.03 -13.07 -13.35
N ALA A 337 -19.62 -12.09 -12.65
CA ALA A 337 -20.20 -10.90 -13.26
C ALA A 337 -19.13 -10.07 -14.00
N MET A 338 -17.97 -9.84 -13.37
CA MET A 338 -16.86 -9.14 -14.01
C MET A 338 -16.27 -9.94 -15.16
N PHE A 339 -16.12 -11.27 -15.01
CA PHE A 339 -15.67 -12.15 -16.08
C PHE A 339 -16.53 -11.98 -17.33
N VAL A 340 -17.86 -12.01 -17.19
CA VAL A 340 -18.79 -11.79 -18.32
C VAL A 340 -18.72 -10.34 -18.82
N TRP A 341 -18.71 -9.37 -17.91
CA TRP A 341 -18.65 -7.95 -18.27
C TRP A 341 -17.44 -7.62 -19.13
N PHE A 342 -16.26 -8.17 -18.83
CA PHE A 342 -15.03 -7.91 -19.57
C PHE A 342 -15.11 -8.22 -21.08
N TRP A 343 -15.97 -9.16 -21.50
CA TRP A 343 -16.18 -9.46 -22.92
C TRP A 343 -16.86 -8.33 -23.67
N PHE A 344 -17.70 -7.55 -23.00
CA PHE A 344 -18.45 -6.46 -23.64
C PHE A 344 -17.54 -5.33 -24.12
N PRO A 345 -16.75 -4.65 -23.28
CA PRO A 345 -15.91 -3.54 -23.73
C PRO A 345 -14.70 -4.01 -24.55
N ASN A 346 -14.23 -5.26 -24.40
CA ASN A 346 -13.02 -5.71 -25.08
C ASN A 346 -13.28 -6.47 -26.40
N LEU A 347 -14.35 -7.26 -26.48
CA LEU A 347 -14.62 -8.14 -27.63
C LEU A 347 -15.87 -7.72 -28.41
N ILE A 348 -17.02 -7.59 -27.72
CA ILE A 348 -18.33 -7.46 -28.37
C ILE A 348 -18.56 -6.02 -28.86
N ILE A 349 -18.39 -5.03 -27.98
CA ILE A 349 -18.64 -3.60 -28.25
C ILE A 349 -17.43 -2.79 -27.79
N LYS A 350 -16.40 -2.72 -28.64
CA LYS A 350 -15.17 -1.97 -28.36
C LYS A 350 -15.40 -0.48 -28.08
N ALA A 351 -16.51 0.09 -28.56
CA ALA A 351 -16.89 1.47 -28.29
C ALA A 351 -17.14 1.75 -26.79
N LEU A 352 -17.45 0.73 -25.98
CA LEU A 352 -17.62 0.88 -24.53
C LEU A 352 -16.28 1.14 -23.81
N SER A 353 -15.16 0.70 -24.36
CA SER A 353 -13.83 0.92 -23.76
C SER A 353 -13.34 2.35 -23.96
N ILE A 354 -13.72 3.00 -25.09
CA ILE A 354 -13.39 4.40 -25.39
C ILE A 354 -14.71 5.13 -25.69
N PHE A 355 -15.47 5.41 -24.64
CA PHE A 355 -16.84 5.92 -24.75
C PHE A 355 -16.85 7.45 -24.83
N ASN A 356 -16.76 7.99 -26.05
CA ASN A 356 -16.74 9.43 -26.29
C ASN A 356 -18.06 9.98 -26.87
N TRP A 357 -19.12 9.87 -26.08
CA TRP A 357 -20.48 10.24 -26.51
C TRP A 357 -20.66 11.74 -26.81
N ILE A 358 -19.91 12.62 -26.14
CA ILE A 358 -20.00 14.06 -26.38
C ILE A 358 -19.49 14.42 -27.78
N ALA A 359 -18.39 13.82 -28.22
CA ALA A 359 -17.90 14.04 -29.58
C ALA A 359 -18.84 13.50 -30.66
N TRP A 360 -19.74 12.55 -30.34
CA TRP A 360 -20.76 12.08 -31.30
C TRP A 360 -21.85 13.12 -31.58
N ILE A 361 -22.05 14.09 -30.67
CA ILE A 361 -23.02 15.18 -30.87
C ILE A 361 -22.60 16.06 -32.06
N ALA A 362 -21.30 16.33 -32.20
CA ALA A 362 -20.76 17.08 -33.33
C ALA A 362 -19.40 16.48 -33.77
N PRO A 363 -19.43 15.41 -34.60
CA PRO A 363 -18.23 14.61 -34.90
C PRO A 363 -17.17 15.35 -35.73
N PHE A 364 -17.55 16.41 -36.43
CA PHE A 364 -16.64 17.21 -37.26
C PHE A 364 -16.10 18.46 -36.54
N ASN A 365 -16.50 18.69 -35.29
CA ASN A 365 -16.01 19.84 -34.52
C ASN A 365 -14.66 19.51 -33.87
N PHE A 366 -13.59 20.11 -34.39
CA PHE A 366 -12.23 19.93 -33.86
C PHE A 366 -12.12 20.31 -32.38
N THR A 367 -12.64 21.46 -31.98
CA THR A 367 -12.58 21.95 -30.59
C THR A 367 -13.25 20.97 -29.64
N LEU A 368 -14.43 20.46 -30.02
CA LEU A 368 -15.15 19.48 -29.22
C LEU A 368 -14.35 18.18 -29.08
N ALA A 369 -13.81 17.66 -30.19
CA ALA A 369 -13.03 16.44 -30.21
C ALA A 369 -11.68 16.58 -29.46
N ALA A 370 -11.05 17.75 -29.52
CA ALA A 370 -9.78 18.04 -28.84
C ALA A 370 -9.97 18.10 -27.31
N ILE A 371 -11.08 18.65 -26.83
CA ILE A 371 -11.36 18.76 -25.38
C ILE A 371 -11.86 17.42 -24.82
N THR A 372 -12.87 16.82 -25.48
CA THR A 372 -13.59 15.65 -24.93
C THR A 372 -13.00 14.31 -25.37
N GLY A 373 -12.16 14.31 -26.41
CA GLY A 373 -11.57 13.10 -26.99
C GLY A 373 -10.63 12.35 -26.06
N VAL A 374 -10.77 11.03 -26.01
CA VAL A 374 -9.95 10.15 -25.16
C VAL A 374 -8.62 9.75 -25.81
N SER A 375 -8.55 9.55 -27.13
CA SER A 375 -7.33 9.04 -27.79
C SER A 375 -6.32 10.11 -28.23
N LYS A 376 -6.79 11.31 -28.58
CA LYS A 376 -5.96 12.44 -29.05
C LYS A 376 -6.37 13.78 -28.42
N GLY A 377 -7.37 13.74 -27.54
CA GLY A 377 -7.87 14.92 -26.84
C GLY A 377 -7.44 14.89 -25.37
N LEU A 378 -8.02 15.82 -24.59
CA LEU A 378 -7.75 15.95 -23.15
C LEU A 378 -8.59 15.00 -22.29
N GLY A 379 -9.56 14.30 -22.86
CA GLY A 379 -10.39 13.34 -22.13
C GLY A 379 -11.35 13.98 -21.13
N PHE A 380 -11.69 15.27 -21.28
CA PHE A 380 -12.71 15.94 -20.45
C PHE A 380 -14.11 15.43 -20.80
N ASN A 381 -14.42 14.25 -20.27
CA ASN A 381 -15.68 13.56 -20.46
C ASN A 381 -16.10 12.95 -19.11
N PRO A 382 -17.30 13.27 -18.59
CA PRO A 382 -17.78 12.71 -17.32
C PRO A 382 -17.87 11.18 -17.29
N LEU A 383 -18.12 10.56 -18.45
CA LEU A 383 -18.21 9.10 -18.60
C LEU A 383 -17.34 8.66 -19.79
N PRO A 384 -16.00 8.54 -19.59
CA PRO A 384 -15.06 8.29 -20.67
C PRO A 384 -14.94 6.81 -21.06
N THR A 385 -15.29 5.89 -20.16
CA THR A 385 -15.14 4.45 -20.38
C THR A 385 -16.06 3.63 -19.49
N PHE A 386 -16.45 2.45 -19.95
CA PHE A 386 -17.07 1.37 -19.18
C PHE A 386 -16.13 0.18 -18.96
N ASP A 387 -14.87 0.32 -19.36
CA ASP A 387 -13.82 -0.66 -19.16
C ASP A 387 -13.06 -0.36 -17.87
N TRP A 388 -13.13 -1.30 -16.92
CA TRP A 388 -12.49 -1.16 -15.62
C TRP A 388 -10.97 -0.96 -15.75
N ASN A 389 -10.31 -1.64 -16.70
CA ASN A 389 -8.86 -1.50 -16.90
C ASN A 389 -8.46 -0.10 -17.40
N VAL A 390 -9.36 0.59 -18.12
CA VAL A 390 -9.13 1.96 -18.58
C VAL A 390 -9.45 2.94 -17.46
N ALA A 391 -10.52 2.69 -16.69
CA ALA A 391 -10.94 3.52 -15.58
C ALA A 391 -9.92 3.57 -14.45
N THR A 392 -9.29 2.44 -14.11
CA THR A 392 -8.31 2.33 -13.02
C THR A 392 -6.86 2.38 -13.48
N TYR A 393 -6.60 2.75 -14.73
CA TYR A 393 -5.23 2.73 -15.29
C TYR A 393 -4.24 3.59 -14.49
N TYR A 394 -4.69 4.70 -13.90
CA TYR A 394 -3.84 5.66 -13.20
C TYR A 394 -4.00 5.64 -11.67
N ILE A 395 -5.22 5.37 -11.17
CA ILE A 395 -5.52 5.34 -9.74
C ILE A 395 -6.52 4.20 -9.48
N ASP A 396 -6.29 3.46 -8.41
CA ASP A 396 -7.26 2.51 -7.85
C ASP A 396 -8.08 3.19 -6.74
N PRO A 397 -9.27 3.73 -7.05
CA PRO A 397 -10.05 4.54 -6.11
C PRO A 397 -10.60 3.76 -4.92
N LEU A 398 -10.55 2.41 -4.98
CA LEU A 398 -10.97 1.53 -3.88
C LEU A 398 -9.87 1.32 -2.84
N LEU A 399 -8.61 1.57 -3.19
CA LEU A 399 -7.44 1.33 -2.35
C LEU A 399 -6.84 2.63 -1.81
N VAL A 400 -6.87 3.67 -2.64
CA VAL A 400 -6.29 4.98 -2.32
C VAL A 400 -7.31 5.84 -1.58
N PRO A 401 -6.92 6.57 -0.52
CA PRO A 401 -7.83 7.44 0.22
C PRO A 401 -8.55 8.46 -0.68
N PHE A 402 -9.80 8.79 -0.33
CA PHE A 402 -10.63 9.69 -1.12
C PHE A 402 -10.01 11.07 -1.30
N HIS A 403 -9.44 11.65 -0.24
CA HIS A 403 -8.84 12.99 -0.29
C HIS A 403 -7.68 13.07 -1.29
N VAL A 404 -6.89 11.99 -1.43
CA VAL A 404 -5.80 11.88 -2.41
C VAL A 404 -6.39 11.84 -3.82
N THR A 405 -7.38 10.98 -4.04
CA THR A 405 -8.06 10.86 -5.34
C THR A 405 -8.69 12.19 -5.77
N PHE A 406 -9.33 12.89 -4.84
CA PHE A 406 -9.94 14.20 -5.10
C PHE A 406 -8.89 15.29 -5.40
N ASN A 407 -7.77 15.30 -4.66
CA ASN A 407 -6.67 16.23 -4.92
C ASN A 407 -6.05 16.00 -6.31
N MET A 408 -5.81 14.74 -6.68
CA MET A 408 -5.32 14.38 -8.03
C MET A 408 -6.32 14.78 -9.12
N PHE A 409 -7.62 14.59 -8.88
CA PHE A 409 -8.67 15.06 -9.79
C PHE A 409 -8.63 16.59 -9.97
N LEU A 410 -8.53 17.35 -8.88
CA LEU A 410 -8.42 18.81 -8.94
C LEU A 410 -7.15 19.25 -9.70
N GLY A 411 -6.02 18.61 -9.42
CA GLY A 411 -4.76 18.82 -10.14
C GLY A 411 -4.89 18.55 -11.64
N ALA A 412 -5.55 17.45 -12.02
CA ALA A 412 -5.82 17.11 -13.42
C ALA A 412 -6.72 18.14 -14.11
N VAL A 413 -7.76 18.64 -13.43
CA VAL A 413 -8.65 19.69 -13.96
C VAL A 413 -7.90 21.00 -14.16
N LEU A 414 -7.14 21.46 -13.16
CA LEU A 414 -6.34 22.70 -13.25
C LEU A 414 -5.26 22.59 -14.33
N GLY A 415 -4.57 21.46 -14.39
CA GLY A 415 -3.58 21.16 -15.44
C GLY A 415 -4.21 21.17 -16.82
N GLY A 416 -5.37 20.53 -16.98
CA GLY A 416 -6.07 20.51 -18.26
C GLY A 416 -6.60 21.89 -18.70
N ILE A 417 -7.09 22.73 -17.78
CA ILE A 417 -7.44 24.13 -18.07
C ILE A 417 -6.21 24.91 -18.54
N THR A 418 -5.05 24.68 -17.90
CA THR A 418 -3.78 25.31 -18.29
C THR A 418 -3.36 24.88 -19.70
N ILE A 419 -3.47 23.59 -20.02
CA ILE A 419 -3.18 23.06 -21.37
C ILE A 419 -4.11 23.68 -22.42
N VAL A 420 -5.41 23.80 -22.14
CA VAL A 420 -6.37 24.49 -23.02
C VAL A 420 -5.93 25.96 -23.23
N GLY A 421 -5.60 26.67 -22.15
CA GLY A 421 -5.12 28.06 -22.25
C GLY A 421 -3.88 28.19 -23.13
N MET A 422 -2.89 27.30 -22.95
CA MET A 422 -1.65 27.30 -23.74
C MET A 422 -1.85 26.92 -25.21
N TYR A 423 -2.70 25.93 -25.48
CA TYR A 423 -2.95 25.42 -26.83
C TYR A 423 -3.62 26.48 -27.71
N TRP A 424 -4.69 27.12 -27.22
CA TRP A 424 -5.43 28.13 -27.98
C TRP A 424 -4.74 29.50 -28.03
N SER A 425 -3.90 29.83 -27.05
CA SER A 425 -3.01 31.00 -27.14
C SER A 425 -1.81 30.76 -28.06
N ASN A 426 -1.67 29.56 -28.63
CA ASN A 426 -0.55 29.13 -29.46
C ASN A 426 0.81 29.42 -28.79
N THR A 427 0.88 29.19 -27.48
CA THR A 427 2.11 29.39 -26.72
C THR A 427 3.18 28.43 -27.28
N PHE A 428 4.36 28.95 -27.64
CA PHE A 428 5.46 28.21 -28.28
C PHE A 428 5.20 27.71 -29.72
N ASN A 429 4.20 28.26 -30.42
CA ASN A 429 3.85 27.88 -31.80
C ASN A 429 3.47 26.40 -31.97
N THR A 430 2.93 25.73 -30.95
CA THR A 430 2.64 24.29 -31.00
C THR A 430 1.21 23.94 -31.43
N ALA A 431 0.36 24.93 -31.72
CA ALA A 431 -1.06 24.67 -32.00
C ALA A 431 -1.31 23.81 -33.26
N TYR A 432 -0.33 23.67 -34.16
CA TYR A 432 -0.45 22.79 -35.33
C TYR A 432 -0.25 21.31 -35.01
N LEU A 433 0.22 20.97 -33.80
CA LEU A 433 0.39 19.61 -33.32
C LEU A 433 -0.91 19.11 -32.62
N PRO A 434 -1.14 17.79 -32.54
CA PRO A 434 -2.22 17.24 -31.73
C PRO A 434 -2.06 17.67 -30.26
N ILE A 435 -3.17 18.08 -29.61
CA ILE A 435 -3.16 18.58 -28.23
C ILE A 435 -2.60 17.56 -27.22
N ASN A 436 -2.79 16.26 -27.48
CA ASN A 436 -2.23 15.18 -26.68
C ASN A 436 -1.71 14.08 -27.60
N THR A 437 -0.43 13.75 -27.49
CA THR A 437 0.24 12.73 -28.29
C THR A 437 1.58 12.32 -27.69
N ASN A 438 1.89 11.03 -27.78
CA ASN A 438 3.18 10.46 -27.33
C ASN A 438 4.23 10.44 -28.45
N THR A 439 3.97 11.07 -29.60
CA THR A 439 4.87 11.08 -30.76
C THR A 439 5.72 12.35 -30.80
N MET A 440 6.99 12.20 -31.14
CA MET A 440 7.89 13.34 -31.38
C MET A 440 7.71 13.87 -32.81
N PHE A 441 7.73 15.19 -32.97
CA PHE A 441 7.58 15.87 -34.27
C PHE A 441 8.80 16.74 -34.56
N ASP A 442 9.10 16.91 -35.85
CA ASP A 442 10.03 17.94 -36.31
C ASP A 442 9.36 19.31 -36.41
N ASN A 443 10.14 20.33 -36.78
CA ASN A 443 9.69 21.69 -36.97
C ASN A 443 8.67 21.87 -38.13
N THR A 444 8.43 20.83 -38.92
CA THR A 444 7.43 20.80 -39.99
C THR A 444 6.16 20.03 -39.62
N GLY A 445 6.11 19.46 -38.40
CA GLY A 445 5.00 18.61 -37.95
C GLY A 445 5.03 17.19 -38.51
N ALA A 446 6.12 16.78 -39.16
CA ALA A 446 6.34 15.40 -39.56
C ALA A 446 6.93 14.58 -38.40
N LYS A 447 6.85 13.25 -38.48
CA LYS A 447 7.40 12.36 -37.44
C LYS A 447 8.90 12.56 -37.33
N TYR A 448 9.37 12.87 -36.13
CA TYR A 448 10.79 13.12 -35.89
C TYR A 448 11.62 11.84 -36.09
N ASN A 449 12.67 11.94 -36.90
CA ASN A 449 13.63 10.84 -37.07
C ASN A 449 14.74 10.97 -36.01
N VAL A 450 14.70 10.14 -34.98
CA VAL A 450 15.67 10.16 -33.88
C VAL A 450 17.11 9.90 -34.37
N SER A 451 17.27 9.13 -35.47
CA SER A 451 18.58 8.81 -36.03
C SER A 451 19.31 10.02 -36.66
N SER A 452 18.63 11.13 -36.96
CA SER A 452 19.26 12.30 -37.58
C SER A 452 20.08 13.17 -36.62
N ILE A 453 19.90 12.98 -35.31
CA ILE A 453 20.60 13.73 -34.25
C ILE A 453 21.55 12.87 -33.42
N LEU A 454 21.63 11.57 -33.71
CA LEU A 454 22.55 10.66 -33.06
C LEU A 454 23.83 10.58 -33.89
N ASP A 455 24.97 10.93 -33.30
CA ASP A 455 26.27 10.58 -33.88
C ASP A 455 26.43 9.05 -33.94
N ASN A 456 27.41 8.52 -34.68
CA ASN A 456 27.71 7.07 -34.78
C ASN A 456 27.98 6.39 -33.42
N ARG A 457 28.06 7.17 -32.34
CA ARG A 457 28.27 6.75 -30.94
C ARG A 457 27.01 6.92 -30.05
N GLY A 458 25.87 7.35 -30.60
CA GLY A 458 24.61 7.57 -29.88
C GLY A 458 24.56 8.86 -29.05
N LEU A 459 25.43 9.84 -29.35
CA LEU A 459 25.51 11.09 -28.59
C LEU A 459 24.58 12.18 -29.18
N LEU A 460 23.87 12.87 -28.30
CA LEU A 460 22.85 13.89 -28.56
C LEU A 460 23.45 15.31 -28.37
N ASN A 461 23.10 16.26 -29.23
CA ASN A 461 23.65 17.63 -29.17
C ASN A 461 22.53 18.68 -29.18
N VAL A 462 21.95 18.99 -28.01
CA VAL A 462 20.94 20.07 -27.87
C VAL A 462 20.97 20.68 -26.46
N GLU A 463 20.72 21.99 -26.38
CA GLU A 463 20.61 22.79 -25.15
C GLU A 463 19.25 22.67 -24.43
N ASN A 464 19.32 22.92 -23.12
CA ASN A 464 18.38 22.57 -22.06
C ASN A 464 16.93 23.10 -22.22
N ILE A 465 15.97 22.27 -21.77
CA ILE A 465 14.58 22.67 -21.49
C ILE A 465 14.31 22.44 -19.99
N TYR A 466 13.59 23.38 -19.35
CA TYR A 466 13.31 23.39 -17.91
C TYR A 466 11.83 23.11 -17.62
N PHE A 467 11.53 22.20 -16.69
CA PHE A 467 10.28 22.20 -15.91
C PHE A 467 10.47 21.44 -14.58
N PHE A 468 10.20 22.10 -13.43
CA PHE A 468 10.57 21.60 -12.08
C PHE A 468 9.47 21.67 -11.02
N ALA A 469 8.19 21.78 -11.41
CA ALA A 469 7.12 22.06 -10.44
C ALA A 469 6.84 20.91 -9.43
N VAL A 470 6.85 19.66 -9.89
CA VAL A 470 6.48 18.50 -9.04
C VAL A 470 7.51 18.25 -7.93
N TYR A 471 8.81 18.32 -8.26
CA TYR A 471 9.88 18.04 -7.30
C TYR A 471 10.02 19.12 -6.22
N SER A 472 9.84 20.41 -6.58
CA SER A 472 9.77 21.48 -5.60
C SER A 472 8.58 21.31 -4.65
N ALA A 473 7.44 20.82 -5.15
CA ALA A 473 6.25 20.60 -4.34
C ALA A 473 6.44 19.43 -3.36
N VAL A 474 7.07 18.33 -3.78
CA VAL A 474 7.37 17.17 -2.93
C VAL A 474 8.32 17.53 -1.79
N ILE A 475 9.40 18.25 -2.08
CA ILE A 475 10.36 18.71 -1.06
C ILE A 475 9.67 19.71 -0.11
N SER A 476 8.86 20.63 -0.64
CA SER A 476 8.14 21.60 0.19
C SER A 476 7.11 20.90 1.08
N TYR A 477 6.38 19.90 0.57
CA TYR A 477 5.42 19.14 1.37
C TYR A 477 6.12 18.34 2.48
N ALA A 478 7.17 17.60 2.16
CA ALA A 478 7.95 16.85 3.15
C ALA A 478 8.55 17.77 4.21
N PHE A 479 9.05 18.95 3.81
CA PHE A 479 9.63 19.93 4.74
C PHE A 479 8.58 20.68 5.58
N LEU A 480 7.39 20.95 5.04
CA LEU A 480 6.36 21.69 5.78
C LEU A 480 5.55 20.80 6.71
N TYR A 481 5.22 19.58 6.28
CA TYR A 481 4.30 18.71 7.02
C TYR A 481 5.01 17.59 7.80
N HIS A 482 6.13 17.07 7.31
CA HIS A 482 6.78 15.88 7.88
C HIS A 482 8.21 16.15 8.40
N TRP A 483 8.64 17.41 8.45
CA TRP A 483 10.00 17.76 8.86
C TRP A 483 10.32 17.36 10.29
N HIS A 484 9.34 17.45 11.19
CA HIS A 484 9.53 17.05 12.57
C HIS A 484 9.84 15.55 12.68
N ASP A 485 9.10 14.72 11.94
CA ASP A 485 9.28 13.26 11.92
C ASP A 485 10.56 12.84 11.19
N ILE A 486 10.90 13.52 10.09
CA ILE A 486 12.18 13.32 9.40
C ILE A 486 13.34 13.67 10.34
N LYS A 487 13.26 14.80 11.06
CA LYS A 487 14.28 15.21 12.04
C LYS A 487 14.40 14.23 13.19
N LEU A 488 13.28 13.73 13.71
CA LEU A 488 13.25 12.69 14.73
C LEU A 488 13.89 11.40 14.23
N GLY A 489 13.53 10.92 13.04
CA GLY A 489 14.14 9.75 12.43
C GLY A 489 15.65 9.90 12.22
N PHE A 490 16.13 11.06 11.74
CA PHE A 490 17.55 11.31 11.52
C PHE A 490 18.32 11.40 12.84
N ARG A 491 17.73 12.05 13.85
CA ARG A 491 18.29 12.09 15.21
C ARG A 491 18.39 10.67 15.76
N SER A 492 17.35 9.87 15.59
CA SER A 492 17.31 8.48 16.02
C SER A 492 18.36 7.62 15.31
N LEU A 493 18.56 7.81 14.00
CA LEU A 493 19.60 7.14 13.21
C LEU A 493 21.00 7.46 13.75
N ILE A 494 21.30 8.74 13.94
CA ILE A 494 22.60 9.19 14.49
C ILE A 494 22.81 8.64 15.91
N GLU A 495 21.75 8.59 16.72
CA GLU A 495 21.80 8.08 18.09
C GLU A 495 21.89 6.55 18.15
N SER A 496 21.38 5.80 17.18
CA SER A 496 21.57 4.33 17.11
C SER A 496 23.00 3.91 16.76
N PHE A 497 23.76 4.77 16.08
CA PHE A 497 25.21 4.59 15.99
C PHE A 497 25.91 4.81 17.34
N LYS A 498 25.23 5.40 18.34
CA LYS A 498 25.69 5.46 19.73
C LYS A 498 25.09 4.30 20.53
N LYS A 499 25.97 3.51 21.13
CA LYS A 499 25.70 2.19 21.75
C LYS A 499 24.69 2.16 22.92
N ASN A 500 23.99 3.24 23.26
CA ASN A 500 23.25 3.40 24.53
C ASN A 500 22.00 4.31 24.50
N SER A 501 21.31 4.48 23.37
CA SER A 501 20.09 5.32 23.35
C SER A 501 18.81 4.52 23.62
N LYS A 502 18.18 4.74 24.78
CA LYS A 502 16.75 4.48 25.00
C LYS A 502 15.99 5.76 24.67
N ILE A 503 15.50 5.91 23.45
CA ILE A 503 14.48 6.93 23.16
C ILE A 503 13.12 6.24 23.26
N SER A 504 12.24 6.81 24.06
CA SER A 504 10.81 6.50 24.08
C SER A 504 10.17 7.09 22.81
N GLU A 505 10.42 6.46 21.66
CA GLU A 505 9.58 6.65 20.49
C GLU A 505 8.18 6.12 20.84
N PHE A 506 7.12 6.80 20.43
CA PHE A 506 5.77 6.27 20.59
C PHE A 506 5.69 4.95 19.84
N GLN A 507 5.73 3.84 20.59
CA GLN A 507 5.64 2.51 20.03
C GLN A 507 4.16 2.16 19.89
N ASP A 508 3.71 2.10 18.63
CA ASP A 508 2.40 1.56 18.32
C ASP A 508 2.32 0.08 18.73
N ILE A 509 1.09 -0.44 18.81
CA ILE A 509 0.86 -1.84 19.21
C ILE A 509 1.59 -2.81 18.26
N HIS A 510 1.62 -2.53 16.95
CA HIS A 510 2.22 -3.45 15.99
C HIS A 510 3.75 -3.47 16.10
N THR A 511 4.41 -2.34 16.37
CA THR A 511 5.85 -2.32 16.68
C THR A 511 6.15 -3.07 17.97
N LYS A 512 5.32 -2.94 19.01
CA LYS A 512 5.47 -3.71 20.26
C LYS A 512 5.37 -5.22 20.00
N LEU A 513 4.42 -5.67 19.18
CA LEU A 513 4.29 -7.07 18.80
C LEU A 513 5.49 -7.53 17.96
N MET A 514 5.96 -6.70 17.02
CA MET A 514 7.14 -6.99 16.20
C MET A 514 8.44 -7.08 17.00
N ALA A 515 8.56 -6.38 18.14
CA ALA A 515 9.74 -6.40 18.99
C ALA A 515 10.06 -7.79 19.58
N ASN A 516 9.09 -8.71 19.61
CA ASN A 516 9.29 -10.10 20.00
C ASN A 516 10.10 -10.91 18.97
N TYR A 517 10.21 -10.41 17.73
CA TYR A 517 10.97 -11.06 16.67
C TYR A 517 12.38 -10.50 16.59
N LYS A 518 13.35 -11.39 16.37
CA LYS A 518 14.72 -10.97 16.10
C LYS A 518 14.77 -10.22 14.77
N GLU A 519 15.16 -8.96 14.83
CA GLU A 519 15.31 -8.15 13.64
C GLU A 519 16.47 -8.61 12.75
N VAL A 520 16.30 -8.43 11.44
CA VAL A 520 17.38 -8.65 10.47
C VAL A 520 18.44 -7.56 10.66
N PRO A 521 19.73 -7.92 10.81
CA PRO A 521 20.80 -6.93 10.96
C PRO A 521 20.95 -6.02 9.75
N GLU A 522 21.25 -4.74 9.98
CA GLU A 522 21.43 -3.75 8.90
C GLU A 522 22.52 -4.13 7.88
N TRP A 523 23.56 -4.85 8.33
CA TRP A 523 24.67 -5.26 7.46
C TRP A 523 24.23 -6.21 6.33
N TRP A 524 23.12 -6.95 6.48
CA TRP A 524 22.58 -7.79 5.40
C TRP A 524 22.14 -6.91 4.23
N TYR A 525 21.43 -5.82 4.53
CA TYR A 525 20.99 -4.84 3.54
C TYR A 525 22.17 -4.03 2.97
N MET A 526 23.21 -3.76 3.75
CA MET A 526 24.45 -3.16 3.24
C MET A 526 25.15 -4.08 2.23
N ILE A 527 25.21 -5.39 2.48
CA ILE A 527 25.77 -6.36 1.52
C ILE A 527 24.96 -6.37 0.22
N LEU A 528 23.63 -6.34 0.29
CA LEU A 528 22.77 -6.28 -0.90
C LEU A 528 23.05 -5.00 -1.71
N ASN A 529 23.19 -3.85 -1.05
CA ASN A 529 23.58 -2.60 -1.71
C ASN A 529 24.95 -2.71 -2.37
N VAL A 530 25.97 -3.22 -1.67
CA VAL A 530 27.32 -3.38 -2.22
C VAL A 530 27.31 -4.32 -3.43
N ALA A 531 26.58 -5.43 -3.36
CA ALA A 531 26.40 -6.33 -4.49
C ALA A 531 25.69 -5.64 -5.66
N GLY A 532 24.64 -4.86 -5.38
CA GLY A 532 23.92 -4.08 -6.38
C GLY A 532 24.80 -3.04 -7.07
N VAL A 533 25.64 -2.31 -6.31
CA VAL A 533 26.66 -1.40 -6.86
C VAL A 533 27.65 -2.18 -7.73
N ALA A 534 28.16 -3.32 -7.27
CA ALA A 534 29.13 -4.12 -8.02
C ALA A 534 28.56 -4.57 -9.38
N PHE A 535 27.31 -5.05 -9.42
CA PHE A 535 26.64 -5.40 -10.68
C PHE A 535 26.40 -4.17 -11.58
N GLY A 536 26.10 -3.00 -11.00
CA GLY A 536 25.91 -1.76 -11.74
C GLY A 536 27.20 -1.26 -12.38
N VAL A 537 28.30 -1.30 -11.62
CA VAL A 537 29.65 -0.99 -12.11
C VAL A 537 30.03 -1.98 -13.22
N ALA A 538 29.77 -3.27 -13.04
CA ALA A 538 30.03 -4.30 -14.05
C ALA A 538 29.23 -4.06 -15.34
N ALA A 539 27.94 -3.69 -15.24
CA ALA A 539 27.10 -3.38 -16.41
C ALA A 539 27.61 -2.16 -17.18
N VAL A 540 28.07 -1.11 -16.49
CA VAL A 540 28.57 0.12 -17.11
C VAL A 540 29.97 -0.07 -17.69
N ALA A 541 30.88 -0.71 -16.96
CA ALA A 541 32.27 -0.88 -17.37
C ALA A 541 32.51 -2.07 -18.32
N GLY A 542 31.68 -3.11 -18.25
CA GLY A 542 31.83 -4.35 -19.02
C GLY A 542 31.34 -4.25 -20.47
N TRP A 543 30.47 -3.29 -20.77
CA TRP A 543 29.87 -3.10 -22.09
C TRP A 543 30.11 -1.68 -22.62
N PRO A 544 30.09 -1.45 -23.95
CA PRO A 544 30.35 -0.16 -24.57
C PRO A 544 29.17 0.82 -24.39
N THR A 545 28.83 1.12 -23.14
CA THR A 545 27.76 2.06 -22.75
C THR A 545 28.17 3.52 -22.94
N ASN A 546 29.48 3.79 -23.09
CA ASN A 546 30.08 5.12 -23.09
C ASN A 546 29.75 5.96 -21.84
N THR A 547 29.23 5.36 -20.78
CA THR A 547 28.80 6.03 -19.55
C THR A 547 29.88 5.93 -18.48
N SER A 548 30.08 6.99 -17.70
CA SER A 548 31.01 6.96 -16.58
C SER A 548 30.47 6.10 -15.43
N VAL A 549 31.35 5.36 -14.74
CA VAL A 549 30.96 4.58 -13.55
C VAL A 549 30.43 5.48 -12.43
N GLY A 550 30.82 6.76 -12.41
CA GLY A 550 30.32 7.77 -11.46
C GLY A 550 28.80 7.91 -11.46
N THR A 551 28.14 7.61 -12.58
CA THR A 551 26.67 7.59 -12.70
C THR A 551 26.00 6.64 -11.68
N VAL A 552 26.61 5.48 -11.39
CA VAL A 552 26.04 4.51 -10.44
C VAL A 552 26.06 5.08 -9.01
N PHE A 553 27.18 5.69 -8.61
CA PHE A 553 27.32 6.31 -7.30
C PHE A 553 26.48 7.58 -7.17
N PHE A 554 26.35 8.35 -8.24
CA PHE A 554 25.46 9.50 -8.27
C PHE A 554 23.99 9.09 -8.10
N GLY A 555 23.54 8.05 -8.82
CA GLY A 555 22.21 7.49 -8.66
C GLY A 555 21.94 7.01 -7.23
N LEU A 556 22.91 6.30 -6.62
CA LEU A 556 22.82 5.89 -5.22
C LEU A 556 22.73 7.08 -4.25
N ALA A 557 23.51 8.14 -4.49
CA ALA A 557 23.47 9.34 -3.65
C ALA A 557 22.12 10.06 -3.72
N LEU A 558 21.57 10.20 -4.93
CA LEU A 558 20.26 10.83 -5.12
C LEU A 558 19.15 9.96 -4.50
N ALA A 559 19.25 8.64 -4.59
CA ALA A 559 18.32 7.71 -3.96
C ALA A 559 18.28 7.88 -2.44
N LEU A 560 19.46 7.92 -1.79
CA LEU A 560 19.57 8.15 -0.35
C LEU A 560 18.89 9.46 0.11
N ILE A 561 18.88 10.49 -0.74
CA ILE A 561 18.25 11.78 -0.44
C ILE A 561 16.73 11.70 -0.58
N PHE A 562 16.22 11.08 -1.65
CA PHE A 562 14.80 11.14 -1.98
C PHE A 562 13.97 9.99 -1.41
N THR A 563 14.55 8.80 -1.16
CA THR A 563 13.79 7.62 -0.69
C THR A 563 13.04 7.86 0.63
N ILE A 564 13.58 8.66 1.58
CA ILE A 564 12.89 8.93 2.84
C ILE A 564 11.66 9.85 2.63
N PRO A 565 11.79 11.07 2.08
CA PRO A 565 10.63 11.94 1.83
C PRO A 565 9.53 11.28 1.01
N THR A 566 9.90 10.49 0.01
CA THR A 566 8.97 9.93 -0.97
C THR A 566 8.33 8.67 -0.43
N GLY A 567 9.09 7.86 0.30
CA GLY A 567 8.57 6.75 1.08
C GLY A 567 7.52 7.21 2.08
N ILE A 568 7.70 8.37 2.75
CA ILE A 568 6.69 8.92 3.67
C ILE A 568 5.40 9.30 2.93
N ILE A 569 5.52 9.97 1.78
CA ILE A 569 4.35 10.31 0.95
C ILE A 569 3.65 9.03 0.49
N PHE A 570 4.40 8.02 0.03
CA PHE A 570 3.81 6.77 -0.43
C PHE A 570 3.15 5.98 0.70
N ALA A 571 3.79 5.92 1.88
CA ALA A 571 3.26 5.26 3.06
C ALA A 571 1.96 5.90 3.58
N THR A 572 1.81 7.22 3.45
CA THR A 572 0.64 7.96 3.95
C THR A 572 -0.48 8.06 2.92
N THR A 573 -0.13 8.30 1.65
CA THR A 573 -1.11 8.58 0.58
C THR A 573 -1.42 7.37 -0.31
N GLY A 574 -0.53 6.37 -0.35
CA GLY A 574 -0.63 5.25 -1.29
C GLY A 574 -0.37 5.62 -2.75
N ILE A 575 0.17 6.82 -3.02
CA ILE A 575 0.60 7.26 -4.36
C ILE A 575 2.11 7.37 -4.42
N GLU A 576 2.68 6.73 -5.43
CA GLU A 576 4.10 6.74 -5.71
C GLU A 576 4.49 8.02 -6.47
N VAL A 577 5.63 8.61 -6.12
CA VAL A 577 6.17 9.78 -6.80
C VAL A 577 7.35 9.32 -7.64
N GLU A 578 7.24 9.39 -8.96
CA GLU A 578 8.31 8.95 -9.88
C GLU A 578 9.47 9.96 -9.96
N PHE A 579 10.72 9.45 -9.98
CA PHE A 579 11.95 10.26 -10.07
C PHE A 579 12.57 10.31 -11.46
N ASN A 580 12.01 9.55 -12.41
CA ASN A 580 12.46 9.42 -13.77
C ASN A 580 12.90 10.76 -14.39
N VAL A 581 12.06 11.79 -14.36
CA VAL A 581 12.35 13.07 -15.03
C VAL A 581 13.51 13.82 -14.37
N LEU A 582 13.54 13.93 -13.04
CA LEU A 582 14.65 14.57 -12.31
C LEU A 582 15.97 13.86 -12.60
N ALA A 583 15.91 12.54 -12.63
CA ALA A 583 17.07 11.70 -12.78
C ALA A 583 17.57 11.63 -14.24
N GLU A 584 16.68 11.72 -15.24
CA GLU A 584 17.04 11.94 -16.66
C GLU A 584 17.75 13.28 -16.84
N PHE A 585 17.24 14.32 -16.16
CA PHE A 585 17.80 15.65 -16.24
C PHE A 585 19.20 15.73 -15.63
N ILE A 586 19.36 15.32 -14.36
CA ILE A 586 20.67 15.45 -13.70
C ILE A 586 21.69 14.49 -14.32
N GLY A 587 21.27 13.27 -14.68
CA GLY A 587 22.13 12.32 -15.41
C GLY A 587 22.58 12.86 -16.77
N GLY A 588 21.66 13.48 -17.51
CA GLY A 588 21.97 14.13 -18.79
C GLY A 588 22.89 15.35 -18.65
N ALA A 589 22.73 16.13 -17.58
CA ALA A 589 23.61 17.26 -17.27
C ALA A 589 25.01 16.81 -16.81
N TRP A 590 25.10 15.69 -16.07
CA TRP A 590 26.36 15.13 -15.58
C TRP A 590 27.23 14.61 -16.72
N GLN A 591 26.61 14.00 -17.74
CA GLN A 591 27.31 13.55 -18.93
C GLN A 591 26.63 14.08 -20.20
N PRO A 592 26.90 15.35 -20.56
CA PRO A 592 26.27 16.02 -21.69
C PRO A 592 26.41 15.21 -22.97
N GLY A 593 25.26 15.01 -23.63
CA GLY A 593 25.16 14.30 -24.88
C GLY A 593 25.16 12.77 -24.78
N ASN A 594 25.41 12.15 -23.63
CA ASN A 594 25.20 10.71 -23.50
C ASN A 594 23.76 10.40 -23.05
N ALA A 595 22.89 10.12 -24.02
CA ALA A 595 21.50 9.75 -23.74
C ALA A 595 21.36 8.41 -22.99
N LEU A 596 22.35 7.53 -23.10
CA LEU A 596 22.43 6.33 -22.28
C LEU A 596 22.82 6.66 -20.84
N ALA A 597 23.66 7.67 -20.61
CA ALA A 597 23.97 8.13 -19.25
C ALA A 597 22.74 8.78 -18.61
N ALA A 598 21.99 9.60 -19.33
CA ALA A 598 20.73 10.18 -18.86
C ALA A 598 19.71 9.09 -18.49
N SER A 599 19.49 8.12 -19.38
CA SER A 599 18.56 7.01 -19.11
C SER A 599 19.08 6.02 -18.06
N THR A 600 20.38 5.74 -18.01
CA THR A 600 20.96 4.85 -16.99
C THR A 600 20.92 5.50 -15.61
N THR A 601 21.28 6.78 -15.49
CA THR A 601 21.16 7.52 -14.21
C THR A 601 19.70 7.63 -13.80
N SER A 602 18.82 7.97 -14.75
CA SER A 602 17.39 8.08 -14.53
C SER A 602 16.77 6.84 -13.93
N ARG A 603 17.00 5.73 -14.62
CA ARG A 603 16.36 4.48 -14.30
C ARG A 603 17.12 3.75 -13.21
N ILE A 604 18.35 4.17 -12.87
CA ILE A 604 18.96 3.83 -11.58
C ILE A 604 18.15 4.46 -10.44
N LEU A 605 17.54 5.62 -10.62
CA LEU A 605 16.77 6.31 -9.59
C LEU A 605 15.34 5.80 -9.42
N ASP A 606 14.68 5.40 -10.51
CA ASP A 606 13.36 4.73 -10.51
C ASP A 606 13.34 3.37 -9.79
N ILE A 607 14.49 2.87 -9.36
CA ILE A 607 14.61 1.59 -8.65
C ILE A 607 14.40 1.74 -7.14
N PHE A 608 14.64 2.96 -6.66
CA PHE A 608 14.75 3.26 -5.23
C PHE A 608 13.45 3.81 -4.64
N VAL A 609 12.41 3.88 -5.47
CA VAL A 609 11.01 4.19 -5.14
C VAL A 609 10.16 3.10 -5.77
#